data_AF-A0AAV7DHF9-F1
#
_entry.id   AF-A0AAV7DHF9-F1
#
_cell.length_a   1.000
_cell.length_b   1.000
_cell.length_c   1.000
_cell.angle_alpha   90.00
_cell.angle_beta   90.00
_cell.angle_gamma   90.00
#
_symmetry.space_group_name_H-M   'P 1'
#
loop_
_entity.id
_entity.type
_entity.pdbx_description
1 polymer ?
#
loop_
_entity_poly.entity_id
_entity_poly.type
_entity_poly.pdbx_seq_one_letter_code
_entity_poly.pdbx_strand_id
1 'polypeptide(L)'
;MAGYLGTYGEPSDITRQQERHYHLLSELQNLVKDLPSSFQQRLSYTTLSDLALALIDGTVFEIVQGLLEIQHLTEKNLYNQRVKLHAEHRGLKQELLKKHKEALQSCKAHNLPVLRSTQQKEIEVSSFECCEKSLKEIYHYGGRCI
;
A
#
# COMPACT_ATOMS: atom_id res chain seq x y z
N MET A 1 18.32 55.56 7.42
CA MET A 1 17.49 55.79 6.22
C MET A 1 17.94 54.80 5.16
N ALA A 2 17.15 53.75 4.94
CA ALA A 2 17.44 52.68 4.00
C ALA A 2 17.35 53.25 2.57
N GLY A 3 18.45 53.12 1.81
CA GLY A 3 18.54 53.56 0.44
C GLY A 3 17.67 52.69 -0.46
N TYR A 4 16.75 53.35 -1.16
CA TYR A 4 16.13 52.88 -2.40
C TYR A 4 17.24 52.50 -3.40
N LEU A 5 17.57 51.22 -3.52
CA LEU A 5 18.32 50.71 -4.67
C LEU A 5 17.29 50.25 -5.70
N GLY A 6 16.92 51.18 -6.57
CA GLY A 6 16.12 50.92 -7.76
C GLY A 6 16.88 49.99 -8.71
N THR A 7 16.27 48.85 -9.01
CA THR A 7 15.89 48.34 -10.34
C THR A 7 16.50 48.99 -11.59
N TYR A 8 17.81 49.24 -11.65
CA TYR A 8 18.51 49.48 -12.92
C TYR A 8 19.26 48.19 -13.26
N GLY A 9 18.66 47.36 -14.13
CA GLY A 9 19.43 46.32 -14.79
C GLY A 9 20.56 46.98 -15.57
N GLU A 10 21.79 46.48 -15.41
CA GLU A 10 22.94 47.00 -16.15
C GLU A 10 22.61 46.98 -17.65
N PRO A 11 23.09 47.95 -18.44
CA PRO A 11 22.85 47.99 -19.89
C PRO A 11 23.19 46.65 -20.58
N SER A 12 24.21 45.95 -20.06
CA SER A 12 24.60 44.61 -20.50
C SER A 12 23.53 43.54 -20.28
N ASP A 13 22.76 43.62 -19.19
CA ASP A 13 21.70 42.65 -18.89
C ASP A 13 20.47 42.85 -19.79
N ILE A 14 20.15 44.11 -20.10
CA ILE A 14 19.08 44.46 -21.04
C ILE A 14 19.46 43.98 -22.46
N THR A 15 20.70 44.23 -22.90
CA THR A 15 21.18 43.75 -24.21
C THR A 15 21.16 42.23 -24.29
N ARG A 16 21.63 41.53 -23.24
CA ARG A 16 21.65 40.06 -23.22
C ARG A 16 20.25 39.45 -23.21
N GLN A 17 19.30 40.09 -22.51
CA GLN A 17 17.90 39.68 -22.51
C GLN A 17 17.26 39.87 -23.87
N GLN A 18 17.54 41.00 -24.53
CA GLN A 18 17.06 41.31 -25.87
C GLN A 18 17.61 40.32 -26.91
N GLU A 19 18.90 39.99 -26.84
CA GLU A 19 19.53 38.98 -27.69
C GLU A 19 18.86 37.60 -27.55
N ARG A 20 18.59 37.17 -26.30
CA ARG A 20 17.86 35.92 -26.03
C ARG A 20 16.45 35.95 -26.59
N HIS A 21 15.74 37.07 -26.44
CA HIS A 21 14.40 37.24 -27.00
C HIS A 21 14.39 37.11 -28.52
N TYR A 22 15.27 37.82 -29.22
CA TYR A 22 15.36 37.73 -30.68
C TYR A 22 15.76 36.34 -31.18
N HIS A 23 16.73 35.71 -30.51
CA HIS A 23 17.13 34.35 -30.83
C HIS A 23 15.94 33.39 -30.72
N LEU A 24 15.25 33.41 -29.57
CA LEU A 24 14.14 32.49 -29.30
C LEU A 24 12.93 32.77 -30.20
N LEU A 25 12.64 34.04 -30.49
CA LEU A 25 11.59 34.43 -31.41
C LEU A 25 11.87 33.94 -32.83
N SER A 26 13.12 34.01 -33.29
CA SER A 26 13.53 33.46 -34.60
C SER A 26 13.32 31.95 -34.66
N GLU A 27 13.71 31.21 -33.61
CA GLU A 27 13.48 29.77 -33.51
C GLU A 27 11.98 29.43 -33.54
N LEU A 28 11.16 30.14 -32.76
CA LEU A 28 9.70 29.97 -32.75
C LEU A 28 9.09 30.25 -34.12
N GLN A 29 9.52 31.30 -34.80
CA GLN A 29 9.06 31.62 -36.15
C GLN A 29 9.44 30.54 -37.17
N ASN A 30 10.62 29.92 -37.03
CA ASN A 30 11.02 28.81 -37.89
C ASN A 30 10.14 27.58 -37.66
N LEU A 31 9.87 27.22 -36.40
CA LEU A 31 8.96 26.12 -36.07
C LEU A 31 7.53 26.34 -36.59
N VAL A 32 7.05 27.59 -36.59
CA VAL A 32 5.71 27.91 -37.11
C VAL A 32 5.63 27.77 -38.63
N LYS A 33 6.71 28.02 -39.37
CA LYS A 33 6.73 27.87 -40.84
C LYS A 33 6.47 26.42 -41.28
N ASP A 34 6.81 25.45 -40.44
CA ASP A 34 6.60 24.03 -40.72
C ASP A 34 5.16 23.56 -40.44
N LEU A 35 4.32 24.42 -39.84
CA LEU A 35 2.92 24.09 -39.53
C LEU A 35 1.99 24.39 -40.72
N PRO A 36 0.84 23.70 -40.84
CA PRO A 36 -0.18 24.07 -41.82
C PRO A 36 -0.70 25.51 -41.63
N SER A 37 -1.09 26.18 -42.72
CA SER A 37 -1.49 27.59 -42.74
C SER A 37 -2.61 27.96 -41.76
N SER A 38 -3.52 27.03 -41.47
CA SER A 38 -4.60 27.20 -40.49
C SER A 38 -4.09 27.43 -39.06
N PHE A 39 -2.93 26.86 -38.70
CA PHE A 39 -2.31 27.05 -37.40
C PHE A 39 -1.42 28.29 -37.38
N GLN A 40 -0.73 28.59 -38.49
CA GLN A 40 0.10 29.80 -38.62
C GLN A 40 -0.71 31.07 -38.37
N GLN A 41 -1.94 31.16 -38.90
CA GLN A 41 -2.82 32.32 -38.72
C GLN A 41 -3.22 32.58 -37.26
N ARG A 42 -3.19 31.55 -36.41
CA ARG A 42 -3.53 31.67 -34.98
C ARG A 42 -2.33 32.06 -34.12
N LEU A 43 -1.12 31.95 -34.67
CA LEU A 43 0.14 32.23 -33.99
C LEU A 43 0.71 33.56 -34.49
N SER A 44 0.05 34.66 -34.09
CA SER A 44 0.50 36.01 -34.43
C SER A 44 1.90 36.30 -33.85
N TYR A 45 2.58 37.28 -34.45
CA TYR A 45 3.87 37.77 -33.95
C TYR A 45 3.83 38.13 -32.46
N THR A 46 2.75 38.78 -32.01
CA THR A 46 2.56 39.15 -30.60
C THR A 46 2.53 37.92 -29.71
N THR A 47 1.77 36.88 -30.07
CA THR A 47 1.70 35.63 -29.32
C THR A 47 3.06 34.93 -29.25
N LEU A 48 3.84 34.92 -30.34
CA LEU A 48 5.18 34.33 -30.36
C LEU A 48 6.18 35.15 -29.52
N SER A 49 6.07 36.47 -29.54
CA SER A 49 6.88 37.37 -28.71
C SER A 49 6.59 37.19 -27.22
N ASP A 50 5.31 37.12 -26.86
CA ASP A 50 4.87 36.90 -25.48
C ASP A 50 5.29 35.51 -24.98
N LEU A 51 5.20 34.49 -25.85
CA LEU A 51 5.70 33.16 -25.56
C LEU A 51 7.22 33.16 -25.34
N ALA A 52 8.00 33.83 -26.19
CA ALA A 52 9.44 33.94 -26.00
C ALA A 52 9.80 34.60 -24.66
N LEU A 53 9.10 35.66 -24.27
CA LEU A 53 9.29 36.31 -22.96
C LEU A 53 8.95 35.35 -21.80
N ALA A 54 7.83 34.63 -21.89
CA ALA A 54 7.42 33.66 -20.87
C ALA A 54 8.41 32.49 -20.73
N LEU A 55 8.98 32.03 -21.84
CA LEU A 55 10.01 30.99 -21.85
C LEU A 55 11.32 31.47 -21.23
N ILE A 56 11.70 32.74 -21.43
CA ILE A 56 12.91 33.31 -20.81
C ILE A 56 12.71 33.55 -19.31
N ASP A 57 11.52 34.02 -18.91
CA ASP A 57 11.16 34.20 -17.50
C ASP A 57 11.29 32.89 -16.71
N GLY A 58 10.89 31.77 -17.32
CA GLY A 58 11.20 30.44 -16.80
C GLY A 58 10.37 30.02 -15.58
N THR A 59 9.64 30.93 -14.94
CA THR A 59 8.84 30.69 -13.73
C THR A 59 7.86 29.53 -13.90
N VAL A 60 7.24 29.40 -15.08
CA VAL A 60 6.32 28.28 -15.35
C VAL A 60 7.02 26.93 -15.24
N PHE A 61 8.26 26.82 -15.73
CA PHE A 61 9.03 25.57 -15.61
C PHE A 61 9.40 25.29 -14.16
N GLU A 62 9.78 26.31 -13.39
CA GLU A 62 10.06 26.15 -11.95
C GLU A 62 8.83 25.70 -11.17
N ILE A 63 7.66 26.29 -11.45
CA ILE A 63 6.39 25.88 -10.84
C ILE A 63 6.08 24.43 -11.19
N VAL A 64 6.16 24.06 -12.47
CA VAL A 64 5.89 22.69 -12.93
C VAL A 64 6.87 21.69 -12.29
N GLN A 65 8.15 22.05 -12.17
CA GLN A 65 9.15 21.24 -11.52
C GLN A 65 8.84 21.03 -10.02
N GLY A 66 8.46 22.10 -9.31
CA GLY A 66 8.04 22.00 -7.91
C GLY A 66 6.79 21.15 -7.72
N LEU A 67 5.80 21.27 -8.61
CA LEU A 67 4.60 20.43 -8.58
C LEU A 67 4.93 18.96 -8.85
N LEU A 68 5.87 18.67 -9.76
CA LEU A 68 6.32 17.33 -10.06
C LEU A 68 7.05 16.69 -8.86
N GLU A 69 7.87 17.47 -8.15
CA GLU A 69 8.53 17.02 -6.92
C GLU A 69 7.53 16.68 -5.80
N ILE A 70 6.50 17.53 -5.62
CA ILE A 70 5.41 17.28 -4.68
C ILE A 70 4.65 16.00 -5.07
N GLN A 71 4.37 15.82 -6.36
CA GLN A 71 3.73 14.60 -6.87
C GLN A 71 4.58 13.37 -6.53
N HIS A 72 5.86 13.34 -6.90
CA HIS A 72 6.74 12.21 -6.64
C HIS A 72 6.84 11.87 -5.14
N LEU A 73 6.94 12.89 -4.28
CA LEU A 73 6.97 12.68 -2.84
C LEU A 73 5.66 12.07 -2.32
N THR A 74 4.52 12.55 -2.82
CA THR A 74 3.19 12.05 -2.47
C THR A 74 3.02 10.59 -2.90
N GLU A 75 3.41 10.26 -4.13
CA GLU A 75 3.37 8.90 -4.67
C GLU A 75 4.23 7.94 -3.84
N LYS A 76 5.47 8.35 -3.51
CA LYS A 76 6.37 7.58 -2.66
C LYS A 76 5.78 7.34 -1.26
N ASN A 77 5.15 8.36 -0.67
CA ASN A 77 4.50 8.25 0.63
C ASN A 77 3.32 7.26 0.59
N LEU A 78 2.44 7.36 -0.41
CA LEU A 78 1.30 6.44 -0.58
C LEU A 78 1.75 5.00 -0.84
N TYR A 79 2.80 4.82 -1.64
CA TYR A 79 3.39 3.51 -1.86
C TYR A 79 3.91 2.89 -0.56
N ASN A 80 4.69 3.66 0.22
CA ASN A 80 5.22 3.20 1.51
C ASN A 80 4.10 2.87 2.50
N GLN A 81 3.05 3.69 2.57
CA GLN A 81 1.87 3.42 3.39
C GLN A 81 1.20 2.09 3.00
N ARG A 82 1.00 1.85 1.70
CA ARG A 82 0.45 0.59 1.19
C ARG A 82 1.31 -0.61 1.58
N VAL A 83 2.63 -0.51 1.42
CA VAL A 83 3.57 -1.59 1.79
C VAL A 83 3.50 -1.89 3.28
N LYS A 84 3.48 -0.85 4.12
CA LYS A 84 3.36 -0.99 5.58
C LYS A 84 2.06 -1.68 5.97
N LEU A 85 0.92 -1.23 5.44
CA LEU A 85 -0.39 -1.86 5.69
C LEU A 85 -0.41 -3.33 5.27
N HIS A 86 0.18 -3.67 4.13
CA HIS A 86 0.27 -5.07 3.71
C HIS A 86 1.14 -5.91 4.66
N ALA A 87 2.25 -5.37 5.15
CA ALA A 87 3.10 -6.06 6.12
C ALA A 87 2.36 -6.29 7.44
N GLU A 88 1.68 -5.27 7.97
CA GLU A 88 0.87 -5.35 9.18
C GLU A 88 -0.26 -6.38 9.04
N HIS A 89 -1.02 -6.33 7.94
CA HIS A 89 -2.09 -7.29 7.69
C HIS A 89 -1.57 -8.73 7.61
N ARG A 90 -0.41 -8.96 6.95
CA ARG A 90 0.23 -10.28 6.93
C ARG A 90 0.64 -10.73 8.34
N GLY A 91 1.22 -9.83 9.14
CA GLY A 91 1.59 -10.12 10.53
C GLY A 91 0.39 -10.52 11.39
N LEU A 92 -0.69 -9.73 11.35
CA LEU A 92 -1.92 -10.01 12.08
C LEU A 92 -2.55 -11.34 11.66
N LYS A 93 -2.57 -11.66 10.36
CA LYS A 93 -3.06 -12.95 9.87
C LYS A 93 -2.24 -14.12 10.44
N GLN A 94 -0.91 -13.99 10.46
CA GLN A 94 -0.03 -15.03 11.01
C GLN A 94 -0.25 -15.20 12.52
N GLU A 95 -0.38 -14.10 13.26
CA GLU A 95 -0.64 -14.13 14.70
C GLU A 95 -1.99 -14.77 15.01
N LEU A 96 -3.05 -14.43 14.27
CA LEU A 96 -4.37 -15.02 14.42
C LEU A 96 -4.34 -16.53 14.18
N LEU A 97 -3.67 -16.97 13.10
CA LEU A 97 -3.50 -18.40 12.80
C LEU A 97 -2.72 -19.13 13.89
N LYS A 98 -1.67 -18.50 14.44
CA LYS A 98 -0.89 -19.04 15.55
C LYS A 98 -1.77 -19.22 16.80
N LYS A 99 -2.49 -18.18 17.23
CA LYS A 99 -3.40 -18.23 18.39
C LYS A 99 -4.49 -19.28 18.21
N HIS A 100 -5.06 -19.38 17.01
CA HIS A 100 -6.06 -20.39 16.70
C HIS A 100 -5.49 -21.81 16.83
N LYS A 101 -4.28 -22.05 16.32
CA LYS A 101 -3.58 -23.34 16.45
C LYS A 101 -3.30 -23.68 17.92
N GLU A 102 -2.81 -22.72 18.71
CA GLU A 102 -2.55 -22.88 20.14
C GLU A 102 -3.84 -23.22 20.91
N ALA A 103 -4.94 -22.52 20.62
CA ALA A 103 -6.24 -22.81 21.23
C ALA A 103 -6.73 -24.23 20.89
N LEU A 104 -6.64 -24.64 19.62
CA LEU A 104 -6.99 -26.01 19.20
C LEU A 104 -6.15 -27.08 19.89
N GLN A 105 -4.85 -26.84 20.05
CA GLN A 105 -3.95 -27.76 20.75
C GLN A 105 -4.32 -27.88 22.23
N SER A 106 -4.61 -26.76 22.89
CA SER A 106 -5.07 -26.74 24.28
C SER A 106 -6.37 -27.54 24.47
N CYS A 107 -7.35 -27.36 23.58
CA CYS A 107 -8.61 -28.11 23.65
C CYS A 107 -8.40 -29.62 23.42
N LYS A 108 -7.55 -30.01 22.44
CA LYS A 108 -7.23 -31.43 22.20
C LYS A 108 -6.52 -32.08 23.39
N ALA A 109 -5.58 -31.37 24.02
CA ALA A 109 -4.86 -31.86 25.18
C ALA A 109 -5.78 -32.08 26.39
N HIS A 110 -6.80 -31.24 26.58
CA HIS A 110 -7.75 -31.39 27.69
C HIS A 110 -8.82 -32.47 27.44
N ASN A 111 -9.29 -32.63 26.20
CA ASN A 111 -10.35 -33.60 25.89
C ASN A 111 -9.87 -35.05 25.97
N LEU A 112 -8.60 -35.32 25.64
CA LEU A 112 -8.08 -36.70 25.58
C LEU A 112 -8.03 -37.41 26.95
N PRO A 113 -7.56 -36.79 28.04
CA PRO A 113 -7.59 -37.38 29.37
C PRO A 113 -9.01 -37.57 29.90
N VAL A 114 -9.90 -36.60 29.66
CA VAL A 114 -11.31 -36.68 30.09
C VAL A 114 -12.00 -37.86 29.40
N LEU A 115 -11.84 -37.99 28.07
CA LEU A 115 -12.38 -39.13 27.32
C LEU A 115 -11.82 -40.47 27.80
N ARG A 116 -10.50 -40.55 28.06
CA ARG A 116 -9.89 -41.78 28.62
C ARG A 116 -10.45 -42.15 29.98
N SER A 117 -10.67 -41.17 30.86
CA SER A 117 -11.22 -41.44 32.19
C SER A 117 -12.67 -41.94 32.11
N THR A 118 -13.50 -41.37 31.23
CA THR A 118 -14.87 -41.84 31.00
C THR A 118 -14.88 -43.25 30.43
N GLN A 119 -14.07 -43.52 29.40
CA GLN A 119 -13.95 -44.84 28.79
C GLN A 119 -13.51 -45.91 29.80
N GLN A 120 -12.52 -45.59 30.66
CA GLN A 120 -12.05 -46.52 31.68
C GLN A 120 -13.17 -46.90 32.66
N LYS A 121 -13.97 -45.92 33.10
CA LYS A 121 -15.13 -46.16 33.95
C LYS A 121 -16.19 -47.02 33.27
N GLU A 122 -16.47 -46.78 31.98
CA GLU A 122 -17.43 -47.60 31.22
C GLU A 122 -16.96 -49.06 31.09
N ILE A 123 -15.66 -49.29 30.85
CA ILE A 123 -15.06 -50.63 30.79
C ILE A 123 -15.17 -51.32 32.16
N GLU A 124 -14.87 -50.61 33.25
CA GLU A 124 -14.96 -51.14 34.61
C GLU A 124 -16.39 -51.55 34.98
N VAL A 125 -17.37 -50.68 34.67
CA VAL A 125 -18.80 -50.98 34.88
C VAL A 125 -19.22 -52.19 34.06
N SER A 126 -18.86 -52.23 32.76
CA SER A 126 -19.21 -53.35 31.89
C SER A 126 -18.54 -54.67 32.32
N SER A 127 -17.32 -54.62 32.86
CA SER A 127 -16.62 -55.80 33.40
C SER A 127 -17.28 -56.28 34.69
N PHE A 128 -17.68 -55.37 35.57
CA PHE A 128 -18.37 -55.70 36.81
C PHE A 128 -19.73 -56.34 36.53
N GLU A 129 -20.51 -55.77 35.61
CA GLU A 129 -21.78 -56.35 35.15
C GLU A 129 -21.59 -57.75 34.51
N CYS A 130 -20.51 -57.96 33.75
CA CYS A 130 -20.17 -59.27 33.19
C CYS A 130 -19.88 -60.30 34.30
N CYS A 131 -19.04 -59.95 35.27
CA CYS A 131 -18.77 -60.80 36.44
C CYS A 131 -20.03 -61.09 37.24
N GLU A 132 -20.90 -60.10 37.46
CA GLU A 132 -22.16 -60.28 38.19
C GLU A 132 -23.10 -61.24 37.44
N LYS A 133 -23.22 -61.10 36.11
CA LYS A 133 -24.00 -62.03 35.27
C LYS A 133 -23.44 -63.45 35.33
N SER A 134 -22.12 -63.62 35.20
CA SER A 134 -21.47 -64.93 35.31
C SER A 134 -21.68 -65.56 36.68
N LEU A 135 -21.60 -64.78 37.77
CA LEU A 135 -21.92 -65.28 39.11
C LEU A 135 -23.39 -65.71 39.19
N LYS A 136 -24.34 -64.90 38.73
CA LYS A 136 -25.76 -65.25 38.71
C LYS A 136 -26.04 -66.51 37.89
N GLU A 137 -25.37 -66.71 36.75
CA GLU A 137 -25.44 -67.95 35.99
C GLU A 137 -24.88 -69.14 36.76
N ILE A 138 -23.71 -69.00 37.42
CA ILE A 138 -23.14 -70.05 38.27
C ILE A 138 -24.12 -70.43 39.39
N TYR A 139 -24.73 -69.46 40.06
CA TYR A 139 -25.72 -69.72 41.11
C TYR A 139 -27.04 -70.28 40.55
N HIS A 140 -27.45 -69.92 39.34
CA HIS A 140 -28.69 -70.42 38.73
C HIS A 140 -28.53 -71.84 38.16
N TYR A 141 -27.37 -72.17 37.57
CA TYR A 141 -27.05 -73.51 37.07
C TYR A 141 -26.55 -74.46 38.18
N GLY A 142 -25.90 -73.94 39.23
CA GLY A 142 -25.50 -74.71 40.41
C GLY A 142 -26.63 -75.05 41.38
N GLY A 143 -27.75 -74.31 41.32
CA GLY A 143 -28.96 -74.56 42.12
C GLY A 143 -29.90 -75.64 41.54
N ARG A 144 -29.50 -76.35 40.48
CA ARG A 144 -30.30 -77.40 39.82
C ARG A 144 -29.75 -78.81 40.06
N CYS A 145 -29.08 -79.01 41.19
CA CYS A 145 -28.76 -80.33 41.76
C CYS A 145 -29.35 -80.41 43.17
N ILE A 146 -30.59 -80.89 43.26
CA ILE A 146 -31.19 -81.81 44.26
C ILE A 146 -32.63 -82.04 43.80
#